data_AF-A0A5K1K304-F1
#
_entry.id   AF-A0A5K1K304-F1
#
_cell.length_a   1.000
_cell.length_b   1.000
_cell.length_c   1.000
_cell.angle_alpha   90.00
_cell.angle_beta   90.00
_cell.angle_gamma   90.00
#
_symmetry.space_group_name_H-M   'P 1'
#
loop_
_entity.id
_entity.type
_entity.pdbx_description
1 polymer ?
#
loop_
_entity_poly.entity_id
_entity_poly.type
_entity_poly.pdbx_seq_one_letter_code
_entity_poly.pdbx_strand_id
1 'polypeptide(L)'
;MLPAWYNISEHAINSGYALFEITLTNVGPNSWWHLPVCVFMLACYLGVAYITHATQGFYTYSFLNPQKEHAKLAGYIIGIGVAECLAFLLARGLIWVRMRLSGRKSRASGPSGTNPTIEEGWEEVERPGSRVGQAV
;
A
#
# COMPACT_ATOMS: atom_id res chain seq x y z
N MET A 1 -26.94 7.99 -20.17
CA MET A 1 -26.53 6.59 -19.90
C MET A 1 -25.04 6.33 -20.14
N LEU A 2 -24.38 6.99 -21.10
CA LEU A 2 -22.94 6.86 -21.35
C LEU A 2 -21.98 7.28 -20.20
N PRO A 3 -22.21 8.39 -19.45
CA PRO A 3 -21.22 8.86 -18.47
C PRO A 3 -21.12 8.00 -17.21
N ALA A 4 -22.24 7.40 -16.78
CA ALA A 4 -22.23 6.47 -15.65
C ALA A 4 -21.43 5.21 -15.99
N TRP A 5 -21.61 4.68 -17.21
CA TRP A 5 -20.86 3.52 -17.69
C TRP A 5 -19.36 3.78 -17.80
N TYR A 6 -18.97 4.99 -18.24
CA TYR A 6 -17.58 5.41 -18.33
C TYR A 6 -16.90 5.45 -16.95
N ASN A 7 -17.51 6.13 -15.97
CA ASN A 7 -16.97 6.20 -14.60
C ASN A 7 -16.91 4.83 -13.92
N ILE A 8 -17.94 4.00 -14.13
CA ILE A 8 -17.94 2.62 -13.63
C ILE A 8 -16.79 1.84 -14.24
N SER A 9 -16.52 2.00 -15.54
CA SER A 9 -15.44 1.28 -16.21
C SER A 9 -14.06 1.71 -15.71
N GLU A 10 -13.84 3.02 -15.50
CA GLU A 10 -12.58 3.56 -14.93
C GLU A 10 -12.29 3.01 -13.52
N HIS A 11 -13.30 3.00 -12.65
CA HIS A 11 -13.10 2.50 -11.28
C HIS A 11 -13.12 0.98 -11.20
N ALA A 12 -13.94 0.30 -12.01
CA ALA A 12 -14.09 -1.16 -11.98
C ALA A 12 -12.85 -1.87 -12.51
N ILE A 13 -12.23 -1.38 -13.59
CA ILE A 13 -11.02 -2.02 -14.13
C ILE A 13 -9.86 -1.90 -13.15
N ASN A 14 -9.65 -0.73 -12.56
CA ASN A 14 -8.61 -0.50 -11.54
C ASN A 14 -8.85 -1.36 -10.30
N SER A 15 -10.10 -1.45 -9.83
CA SER A 15 -10.46 -2.29 -8.69
C SER A 15 -10.27 -3.78 -9.01
N GLY A 16 -10.60 -4.21 -10.23
CA GLY A 16 -10.39 -5.57 -10.72
C GLY A 16 -8.92 -5.95 -10.75
N TYR A 17 -8.05 -5.07 -11.28
CA TYR A 17 -6.60 -5.27 -11.26
C TYR A 17 -6.05 -5.29 -9.83
N ALA A 18 -6.50 -4.39 -8.96
CA ALA A 18 -6.08 -4.37 -7.55
C ALA A 18 -6.45 -5.68 -6.84
N LEU A 19 -7.66 -6.20 -7.04
CA LEU A 19 -8.09 -7.49 -6.48
C LEU A 19 -7.28 -8.67 -7.06
N PHE A 20 -7.04 -8.67 -8.37
CA PHE A 20 -6.20 -9.66 -9.03
C PHE A 20 -4.79 -9.70 -8.43
N GLU A 21 -4.16 -8.54 -8.26
CA GLU A 21 -2.82 -8.47 -7.65
C GLU A 21 -2.83 -8.91 -6.19
N ILE A 22 -3.74 -8.37 -5.37
CA ILE A 22 -3.85 -8.73 -3.94
C ILE A 22 -4.02 -10.25 -3.74
N THR A 23 -4.73 -10.93 -4.65
CA THR A 23 -5.04 -12.36 -4.52
C THR A 23 -3.95 -13.26 -5.12
N LEU A 24 -3.42 -12.90 -6.30
CA LEU A 24 -2.56 -13.81 -7.09
C LEU A 24 -1.06 -13.48 -7.02
N THR A 25 -0.65 -12.28 -6.61
CA THR A 25 0.78 -11.92 -6.51
C THR A 25 1.29 -11.93 -5.07
N ASN A 26 2.62 -11.97 -4.89
CA ASN A 26 3.24 -11.91 -3.57
C ASN A 26 3.44 -10.48 -3.04
N VAL A 27 2.39 -9.66 -3.12
CA VAL A 27 2.44 -8.29 -2.61
C VAL A 27 2.47 -8.26 -1.08
N GLY A 28 3.38 -7.46 -0.52
CA GLY A 28 3.50 -7.21 0.93
C GLY A 28 2.37 -6.31 1.45
N PRO A 29 2.12 -6.25 2.77
CA PRO A 29 1.12 -5.35 3.31
C PRO A 29 1.56 -3.89 3.13
N ASN A 30 0.66 -3.03 2.65
CA ASN A 30 0.94 -1.60 2.50
C ASN A 30 1.36 -0.96 3.83
N SER A 31 2.38 -0.11 3.77
CA SER A 31 2.87 0.67 4.92
C SER A 31 1.77 1.59 5.45
N TRP A 32 1.71 1.76 6.77
CA TRP A 32 0.79 2.72 7.41
C TRP A 32 1.04 4.16 6.95
N TRP A 33 2.23 4.47 6.43
CA TRP A 33 2.56 5.80 5.90
C TRP A 33 1.83 6.12 4.59
N HIS A 34 1.34 5.10 3.89
CA HIS A 34 0.61 5.30 2.65
C HIS A 34 -0.72 6.05 2.89
N LEU A 35 -1.44 5.73 3.96
CA LEU A 35 -2.73 6.35 4.28
C LEU A 35 -2.63 7.88 4.50
N PRO A 36 -1.77 8.42 5.39
CA PRO A 36 -1.68 9.87 5.58
C PRO A 36 -1.19 10.60 4.33
N VAL A 37 -0.32 9.98 3.51
CA VAL A 37 0.11 10.56 2.24
C VAL A 37 -1.05 10.65 1.24
N CYS A 38 -1.90 9.62 1.13
CA CYS A 38 -3.05 9.67 0.24
C CYS A 38 -4.11 10.68 0.70
N VAL A 39 -4.39 10.75 2.01
CA VAL A 39 -5.28 11.77 2.59
C VAL A 39 -4.75 13.18 2.34
N PHE A 40 -3.44 13.39 2.47
CA PHE A 40 -2.80 14.66 2.15
C PHE A 40 -2.94 15.01 0.66
N MET A 41 -2.70 14.04 -0.24
CA MET A 41 -2.89 14.21 -1.68
C MET A 41 -4.35 14.54 -2.03
N LEU A 42 -5.31 13.92 -1.35
CA LEU A 42 -6.74 14.22 -1.51
C LEU A 42 -7.05 15.67 -1.09
N ALA A 43 -6.48 16.13 0.02
CA ALA A 43 -6.63 17.52 0.47
C ALA A 43 -6.01 18.52 -0.54
N CYS A 44 -4.83 18.21 -1.08
CA CYS A 44 -4.21 18.99 -2.15
C CYS A 44 -5.09 19.02 -3.42
N TYR A 45 -5.68 17.88 -3.79
CA TYR A 45 -6.61 17.79 -4.92
C TYR A 45 -7.83 18.70 -4.73
N LEU A 46 -8.41 18.75 -3.53
CA LEU A 46 -9.47 19.71 -3.22
C LEU A 46 -9.00 21.15 -3.47
N GLY A 47 -7.81 21.51 -2.98
CA GLY A 47 -7.22 22.83 -3.22
C GLY A 47 -7.12 23.16 -4.71
N VAL A 48 -6.60 22.22 -5.52
CA VAL A 48 -6.54 22.36 -6.98
C VAL A 48 -7.92 22.50 -7.60
N ALA A 49 -8.92 21.75 -7.15
CA ALA A 49 -10.30 21.87 -7.67
C ALA A 49 -10.89 23.27 -7.47
N TYR A 50 -10.59 23.92 -6.34
CA TYR A 50 -11.00 25.31 -6.09
C TYR A 50 -10.21 26.32 -6.96
N ILE A 51 -8.93 26.07 -7.22
CA ILE A 51 -8.15 26.87 -8.18
C ILE A 51 -8.72 26.75 -9.59
N THR A 52 -9.12 25.55 -10.01
CA THR A 52 -9.78 25.31 -11.31
C THR A 52 -11.11 26.04 -11.38
N HIS A 53 -11.90 26.06 -10.30
CA HIS A 53 -13.12 26.86 -10.27
C HIS A 53 -12.81 28.37 -10.41
N ALA A 54 -11.75 28.87 -9.77
CA ALA A 54 -11.35 30.27 -9.88
C ALA A 54 -10.86 30.65 -11.29
N THR A 55 -10.21 29.72 -12.01
CA THR A 55 -9.61 29.98 -13.33
C THR A 55 -10.53 29.63 -14.50
N GLN A 56 -11.35 28.60 -14.38
CA GLN A 56 -12.21 28.07 -15.45
C GLN A 56 -13.72 28.20 -15.17
N GLY A 57 -14.11 28.62 -13.96
CA GLY A 57 -15.51 28.89 -13.62
C GLY A 57 -16.37 27.65 -13.38
N PHE A 58 -15.78 26.44 -13.28
CA PHE A 58 -16.52 25.21 -13.00
C PHE A 58 -15.83 24.35 -11.93
N TYR A 59 -16.63 23.58 -11.19
CA TYR A 59 -16.14 22.57 -10.24
C TYR A 59 -15.99 21.21 -10.93
N THR A 60 -14.92 20.49 -10.64
CA THR A 60 -14.68 19.13 -11.17
C THR A 60 -15.79 18.15 -10.79
N TYR A 61 -16.36 18.32 -9.60
CA TYR A 61 -17.55 17.63 -9.18
C TYR A 61 -18.64 18.62 -8.76
N SER A 62 -19.87 18.33 -9.18
CA SER A 62 -21.03 19.16 -8.86
C SER A 62 -21.30 19.32 -7.35
N PHE A 63 -20.91 18.32 -6.54
CA PHE A 63 -21.05 18.34 -5.08
C PHE A 63 -20.06 19.27 -4.37
N LEU A 64 -19.00 19.76 -5.05
CA LEU A 64 -18.02 20.69 -4.49
C LEU A 64 -18.55 22.13 -4.42
N ASN A 65 -19.72 22.42 -5.00
CA ASN A 65 -20.25 23.77 -5.02
C ASN A 65 -20.87 24.15 -3.65
N PRO A 66 -20.27 25.11 -2.90
CA PRO A 66 -20.78 25.51 -1.59
C PRO A 66 -22.13 26.25 -1.66
N GLN A 67 -22.49 26.82 -2.81
CA GLN A 67 -23.74 27.55 -3.02
C GLN A 67 -24.94 26.61 -3.23
N LYS A 68 -24.71 25.35 -3.61
CA LYS A 68 -25.77 24.33 -3.77
C LYS A 68 -25.92 23.45 -2.53
N GLU A 69 -24.81 23.03 -1.94
CA GLU A 69 -24.83 21.97 -0.92
C GLU A 69 -24.72 22.51 0.52
N HIS A 70 -24.27 23.76 0.71
CA HIS A 70 -24.08 24.38 2.03
C HIS A 70 -23.37 23.44 3.03
N ALA A 71 -24.01 23.11 4.17
CA ALA A 71 -23.44 22.25 5.20
C ALA A 71 -23.18 20.80 4.74
N LYS A 72 -23.82 20.33 3.66
CA LYS A 72 -23.64 18.96 3.14
C LYS A 72 -22.28 18.77 2.47
N LEU A 73 -21.64 19.85 2.01
CA LEU A 73 -20.30 19.81 1.41
C LEU A 73 -19.27 19.19 2.35
N ALA A 74 -19.25 19.63 3.62
CA ALA A 74 -18.34 19.08 4.61
C ALA A 74 -18.59 17.58 4.84
N GLY A 75 -19.85 17.15 4.82
CA GLY A 75 -20.23 15.75 4.89
C GLY A 75 -19.70 14.92 3.72
N TYR A 76 -19.77 15.44 2.50
CA TYR A 76 -19.21 14.77 1.32
C TYR A 76 -17.69 14.64 1.40
N ILE A 77 -16.98 15.70 1.82
CA ILE A 77 -15.52 15.69 1.94
C ILE A 77 -15.07 14.66 2.98
N ILE A 78 -15.70 14.67 4.17
CA ILE A 78 -15.41 13.69 5.22
C ILE A 78 -15.78 12.28 4.75
N GLY A 79 -16.92 12.12 4.09
CA GLY A 79 -17.38 10.84 3.56
C GLY A 79 -16.38 10.21 2.58
N ILE A 80 -15.79 10.99 1.68
CA ILE A 80 -14.76 10.52 0.73
C ILE A 80 -13.49 10.12 1.49
N GLY A 81 -13.05 10.91 2.47
CA GLY A 81 -11.88 10.55 3.29
C GLY A 81 -12.10 9.27 4.11
N VAL A 82 -13.31 9.04 4.62
CA VAL A 82 -13.68 7.78 5.29
C VAL A 82 -13.68 6.62 4.30
N ALA A 83 -14.23 6.79 3.10
CA ALA A 83 -14.23 5.76 2.07
C ALA A 83 -12.80 5.34 1.67
N GLU A 84 -11.88 6.30 1.56
CA GLU A 84 -10.46 6.05 1.32
C GLU A 84 -9.81 5.24 2.46
N CYS A 85 -10.07 5.60 3.71
CA CYS A 85 -9.59 4.85 4.87
C CYS A 85 -10.10 3.40 4.88
N LEU A 86 -11.39 3.21 4.57
CA LEU A 86 -12.00 1.88 4.46
C LEU A 86 -11.38 1.05 3.33
N ALA A 87 -11.16 1.65 2.16
CA ALA A 87 -10.52 0.96 1.03
C ALA A 87 -9.11 0.49 1.39
N PHE A 88 -8.32 1.33 2.07
CA PHE A 88 -6.99 0.95 2.56
C PHE A 88 -7.03 -0.22 3.54
N LEU A 89 -7.95 -0.18 4.52
CA LEU A 89 -8.12 -1.25 5.50
C LEU A 89 -8.56 -2.56 4.85
N LEU A 90 -9.47 -2.50 3.87
CA LEU A 90 -9.92 -3.67 3.11
C LEU A 90 -8.76 -4.28 2.32
N ALA A 91 -8.02 -3.48 1.55
CA ALA A 91 -6.88 -3.96 0.76
C ALA A 91 -5.83 -4.62 1.66
N ARG A 92 -5.44 -3.95 2.75
CA ARG A 92 -4.47 -4.48 3.71
C ARG A 92 -4.97 -5.72 4.44
N GLY A 93 -6.26 -5.73 4.81
CA GLY A 93 -6.91 -6.87 5.45
C GLY A 93 -6.92 -8.11 4.55
N LEU A 94 -7.23 -7.94 3.26
CA LEU A 94 -7.19 -9.03 2.28
C LEU A 94 -5.77 -9.60 2.12
N ILE A 95 -4.74 -8.75 2.05
CA ILE A 95 -3.34 -9.18 2.02
C ILE A 95 -2.97 -9.95 3.28
N TRP A 96 -3.38 -9.45 4.46
CA TRP A 96 -3.12 -10.12 5.74
C TRP A 96 -3.81 -11.49 5.82
N VAL A 97 -5.08 -11.59 5.40
CA VAL A 97 -5.82 -12.86 5.34
C VAL A 97 -5.14 -13.84 4.40
N ARG A 98 -4.73 -13.41 3.19
CA ARG A 98 -3.96 -14.23 2.25
C ARG A 98 -2.69 -14.77 2.91
N MET A 99 -1.88 -13.91 3.53
CA MET A 99 -0.64 -14.31 4.20
C MET A 99 -0.91 -15.30 5.34
N ARG A 100 -1.98 -15.09 6.11
CA ARG A 100 -2.39 -16.00 7.18
C ARG A 100 -2.79 -17.39 6.63
N LEU A 101 -3.51 -17.43 5.52
CA LEU A 101 -3.94 -18.67 4.87
C LEU A 101 -2.76 -19.40 4.20
N SER A 102 -1.89 -18.69 3.47
CA SER A 102 -0.71 -19.28 2.82
C SER A 102 0.37 -19.70 3.82
N GLY A 103 0.59 -18.94 4.89
CA GLY A 103 1.51 -19.30 5.97
C GLY A 103 1.06 -20.52 6.78
N ARG A 104 -0.26 -20.76 6.88
CA ARG A 104 -0.80 -22.03 7.43
C ARG A 104 -0.50 -23.21 6.51
N LYS A 105 -0.51 -23.01 5.19
CA LYS A 105 -0.22 -24.07 4.21
C LYS A 105 1.25 -24.49 4.22
N SER A 106 2.19 -23.54 4.42
CA SER A 106 3.62 -23.85 4.49
C SER A 106 4.05 -24.56 5.78
N ARG A 107 3.29 -24.45 6.87
CA ARG A 107 3.57 -25.13 8.14
C ARG A 107 2.98 -26.54 8.22
N ALA A 108 2.10 -26.90 7.28
CA ALA A 108 1.53 -28.24 7.14
C ALA A 108 2.35 -29.16 6.22
N SER A 109 3.43 -28.66 5.61
CA SER A 109 4.25 -29.40 4.63
C SER A 109 5.74 -29.36 4.98
N GLY A 110 6.09 -29.85 6.17
CA GLY A 110 7.49 -30.12 6.52
C GLY A 110 7.63 -30.89 7.83
N PRO A 111 8.11 -32.15 7.83
CA PRO A 111 8.74 -32.72 9.01
C PRO A 111 10.19 -32.20 9.11
N SER A 112 10.56 -31.81 10.35
CA SER A 112 11.91 -31.82 10.96
C SER A 112 13.14 -31.58 10.06
N GLY A 113 13.85 -30.47 10.30
CA GLY A 113 15.18 -30.23 9.73
C GLY A 113 15.97 -29.17 10.49
N THR A 114 16.76 -29.65 11.46
CA THR A 114 18.07 -29.18 11.96
C THR A 114 18.44 -27.70 11.81
N ASN A 115 18.67 -27.10 12.97
CA ASN A 115 19.40 -25.87 13.26
C ASN A 115 20.65 -25.71 12.34
N PRO A 116 20.73 -24.70 11.45
CA PRO A 116 21.95 -24.46 10.73
C PRO A 116 22.95 -23.84 11.69
N THR A 117 23.92 -24.63 12.11
CA THR A 117 25.22 -24.21 12.63
C THR A 117 25.83 -23.17 11.70
N ILE A 118 25.49 -21.90 11.92
CA ILE A 118 26.16 -20.72 11.38
C ILE A 118 26.83 -20.03 12.57
N GLU A 119 27.89 -20.62 13.15
CA GLU A 119 28.80 -19.89 14.05
C GLU A 119 30.28 -20.34 14.01
N GLU A 120 30.69 -21.47 13.42
CA GLU A 120 32.10 -21.94 13.51
C GLU A 120 32.85 -22.01 12.17
N GLY A 121 32.63 -21.03 11.29
CA GLY A 121 33.33 -20.91 10.00
C GLY A 121 34.06 -19.58 9.84
N TRP A 122 34.42 -18.92 10.94
CA TRP A 122 35.20 -17.69 10.93
C TRP A 122 36.63 -17.98 10.49
N GLU A 123 36.94 -17.58 9.25
CA GLU A 123 38.22 -17.06 8.76
C GLU A 123 39.48 -17.47 9.53
N GLU A 124 40.00 -18.67 9.27
CA GLU A 124 41.42 -18.94 9.44
C GLU A 124 42.11 -18.67 8.10
N VAL A 125 42.29 -17.37 7.78
CA VAL A 125 43.12 -16.94 6.65
C VAL A 125 44.58 -17.02 7.10
N GLU A 126 45.19 -18.18 6.84
CA GLU A 126 46.61 -18.41 7.08
C GLU A 126 47.44 -17.45 6.20
N ARG A 127 48.04 -16.41 6.80
CA ARG A 127 48.98 -15.52 6.10
C ARG A 127 50.36 -16.17 6.06
N PRO A 128 50.90 -16.54 4.88
CA PRO A 128 52.25 -17.07 4.80
C PRO A 128 53.25 -15.92 4.95
N GLY A 129 53.94 -15.87 6.08
CA GLY A 129 55.13 -15.04 6.25
C GLY A 129 55.16 -14.21 7.53
N SER A 130 55.52 -14.83 8.65
CA SER A 130 56.35 -14.15 9.64
C SER A 130 57.40 -15.11 10.18
N ARG A 131 58.65 -14.91 9.74
CA ARG A 131 59.83 -15.49 10.40
C ARG A 131 60.12 -14.62 11.61
N VAL A 132 59.86 -15.14 12.80
CA VAL A 132 60.48 -14.69 14.06
C VAL A 132 60.61 -15.97 14.90
N GLY A 133 61.75 -16.64 14.92
CA GLY A 133 62.88 -16.24 15.75
C GLY A 133 62.79 -16.97 17.08
N GLN A 134 63.18 -18.26 17.11
CA GLN A 134 63.37 -18.99 18.36
C GLN A 134 64.83 -19.44 18.43
N ALA A 135 65.62 -18.62 19.12
CA ALA A 135 66.93 -19.00 19.63
C ALA A 135 66.73 -19.69 20.98
N VAL A 136 67.22 -20.92 21.08
CA VAL A 136 67.93 -21.50 22.23
C VAL A 136 68.74 -22.69 21.74
#